data_AF-A0A1C4ZFQ6-F1
#
_entry.id   AF-A0A1C4ZFQ6-F1
#
_cell.length_a   1.000
_cell.length_b   1.000
_cell.length_c   1.000
_cell.angle_alpha   90.00
_cell.angle_beta   90.00
_cell.angle_gamma   90.00
#
_symmetry.space_group_name_H-M   'P 1'
#
loop_
_entity.id
_entity.type
_entity.pdbx_description
1 polymer ?
#
loop_
_entity_poly.entity_id
_entity_poly.type
_entity_poly.pdbx_seq_one_letter_code
_entity_poly.pdbx_strand_id
1 'polypeptide(L)'
;MSNDVTTPDGGAPMAPPPRTNRRRALWVATGVAGLTGVVGLAALGGLAARDDKSGTEPVAENHAAAPQNAGDGSRAEDGKGEDGYGKDGKGRGQEGRDRGEWGPDKGRDGKDDHGKTHEVPCDDDALLDALELANRDHGGTLKLAENCTYELGVKDRKFGSALPEIKQDVTIKGNHSTIKRDAEDTFRIFRVVDGGDLTLKDLTISGGNANEFKYGGPTPAPGNGQPPAPGNGTGQPPAAAPAVAAPAAATTATTAAAATPVADGMNGGKDDDKRAEGDGGALLVERGGSAYLDHVKLVDNSAEGDGGAIANYGRTWLKESKVVSNHAQGDGGGVYNEGILKVEKTHVDDNTAAGNGGGIANGSGLSRGHGPAPSAAPKGNDKKGKHHDAGIVEIYGSDHGKDGVKSSLSDNRAGKNGGGLFSSGGTVTVSFTAITGNTAGENGGGVYAENTDLDLDKVYVAKNHADGDGGGVVVTGGKHWGYPSNKEHASATISDSKIVDNTANRFGGGIYNGEWLVKIEDGFVPRERDEDHNATLTIRDTLVKGNTALNGGGIFNNKAKITLTKTHVTKNTATDSSKLHRVAGGVLNNEGRVKLDDKSLISNNDPTNCANTVEDCFN
;
A
#
# COMPACT_ATOMS: atom_id res chain seq x y z
N MET A 1 46.19 15.31 58.82
CA MET A 1 46.26 13.84 58.88
C MET A 1 46.19 13.35 57.43
N SER A 2 47.23 13.43 56.61
CA SER A 2 48.67 13.42 56.88
C SER A 2 49.13 12.11 57.50
N ASN A 3 49.79 11.28 56.70
CA ASN A 3 51.08 10.67 56.99
C ASN A 3 51.75 10.34 55.64
N ASP A 4 52.87 10.98 55.35
CA ASP A 4 53.76 10.67 54.23
C ASP A 4 54.54 9.37 54.49
N VAL A 5 55.28 8.87 53.47
CA VAL A 5 56.69 8.46 53.63
C VAL A 5 57.37 8.24 52.26
N THR A 6 58.40 9.06 51.99
CA THR A 6 59.58 8.89 51.11
C THR A 6 59.44 8.43 49.64
N THR A 7 59.67 9.37 48.73
CA THR A 7 60.64 9.28 47.61
C THR A 7 62.10 9.32 48.14
N PRO A 8 63.21 9.12 47.37
CA PRO A 8 63.34 9.25 45.90
C PRO A 8 64.23 8.20 45.17
N ASP A 9 64.21 8.23 43.82
CA ASP A 9 65.38 8.63 43.01
C ASP A 9 64.96 8.85 41.53
N GLY A 10 65.75 9.59 40.76
CA GLY A 10 65.35 10.11 39.44
C GLY A 10 66.29 9.77 38.27
N GLY A 11 65.73 9.55 37.09
CA GLY A 11 66.45 9.35 35.83
C GLY A 11 65.59 9.67 34.61
N ALA A 12 66.13 10.45 33.67
CA ALA A 12 65.43 10.91 32.45
C ALA A 12 65.62 9.91 31.28
N PRO A 13 64.79 9.96 30.21
CA PRO A 13 64.58 8.83 29.31
C PRO A 13 65.63 8.67 28.20
N MET A 14 65.73 7.44 27.66
CA MET A 14 66.44 7.14 26.40
C MET A 14 65.47 6.73 25.28
N ALA A 15 65.91 6.92 24.04
CA ALA A 15 65.07 6.94 22.84
C ALA A 15 64.82 5.54 22.19
N PRO A 16 63.75 5.39 21.39
CA PRO A 16 63.49 4.15 20.63
C PRO A 16 64.41 3.98 19.41
N PRO A 17 64.69 2.72 18.98
CA PRO A 17 65.53 2.42 17.81
C PRO A 17 64.87 2.74 16.45
N PRO A 18 65.64 2.80 15.35
CA PRO A 18 65.25 3.54 14.14
C PRO A 18 64.42 2.77 13.10
N ARG A 19 63.75 3.55 12.23
CA ARG A 19 63.00 3.07 11.04
C ARG A 19 63.93 2.62 9.91
N THR A 20 63.57 1.57 9.18
CA THR A 20 64.16 1.22 7.87
C THR A 20 63.23 1.62 6.73
N ASN A 21 63.79 2.28 5.71
CA ASN A 21 63.03 2.77 4.55
C ASN A 21 62.93 1.70 3.44
N ARG A 22 61.73 1.50 2.88
CA ARG A 22 61.55 1.19 1.45
C ARG A 22 60.38 1.97 0.87
N ARG A 23 60.67 2.99 0.06
CA ARG A 23 59.71 3.61 -0.87
C ARG A 23 59.76 2.87 -2.20
N ARG A 24 58.61 2.69 -2.84
CA ARG A 24 58.47 2.75 -4.31
C ARG A 24 57.24 3.60 -4.63
N ALA A 25 57.35 4.36 -5.71
CA ALA A 25 56.27 5.15 -6.31
C ALA A 25 56.18 4.75 -7.80
N LEU A 26 55.44 5.54 -8.60
CA LEU A 26 55.07 5.32 -10.01
C LEU A 26 53.87 4.34 -10.17
N TRP A 27 52.92 4.55 -11.08
CA TRP A 27 52.69 5.66 -12.04
C TRP A 27 51.19 5.99 -12.11
N VAL A 28 50.85 7.22 -12.51
CA VAL A 28 49.53 7.53 -13.07
C VAL A 28 49.56 7.20 -14.57
N ALA A 29 48.52 6.54 -15.09
CA ALA A 29 48.31 6.35 -16.51
C ALA A 29 46.84 6.58 -16.85
N THR A 30 46.57 7.51 -17.76
CA THR A 30 45.25 7.79 -18.32
C THR A 30 44.87 6.76 -19.38
N GLY A 31 43.64 6.26 -19.37
CA GLY A 31 43.09 5.42 -20.43
C GLY A 31 41.59 5.65 -20.57
N VAL A 32 41.16 6.16 -21.73
CA VAL A 32 39.74 6.39 -22.06
C VAL A 32 39.31 5.42 -23.14
N ALA A 33 38.53 4.41 -22.75
CA ALA A 33 37.57 3.67 -23.57
C ALA A 33 36.58 3.00 -22.60
N GLY A 34 35.26 3.00 -22.80
CA GLY A 34 34.49 3.54 -23.92
C GLY A 34 33.86 2.44 -24.76
N LEU A 35 32.92 1.68 -24.17
CA LEU A 35 31.87 0.95 -24.90
C LEU A 35 30.71 0.55 -23.97
N THR A 36 29.52 0.60 -24.56
CA THR A 36 28.18 0.16 -24.14
C THR A 36 28.08 -1.12 -23.29
N GLY A 37 27.09 -1.18 -22.39
CA GLY A 37 26.69 -2.46 -21.76
C GLY A 37 25.55 -2.34 -20.74
N VAL A 38 24.29 -2.22 -21.19
CA VAL A 38 23.12 -2.45 -20.31
C VAL A 38 22.98 -3.95 -20.08
N VAL A 39 22.90 -4.40 -18.82
CA VAL A 39 22.61 -5.80 -18.48
C VAL A 39 21.49 -5.84 -17.44
N GLY A 40 20.25 -5.86 -17.93
CA GLY A 40 19.14 -6.41 -17.16
C GLY A 40 19.27 -7.93 -17.13
N LEU A 41 19.32 -8.53 -15.94
CA LEU A 41 19.60 -9.96 -15.78
C LEU A 41 18.32 -10.73 -15.39
N ALA A 42 17.46 -10.95 -16.39
CA ALA A 42 16.39 -11.93 -16.30
C ALA A 42 16.99 -13.35 -16.38
N ALA A 43 16.55 -14.24 -15.49
CA ALA A 43 17.04 -15.61 -15.41
C ALA A 43 15.89 -16.61 -15.17
N LEU A 44 15.07 -16.83 -16.20
CA LEU A 44 14.25 -18.04 -16.33
C LEU A 44 15.06 -19.08 -17.11
N GLY A 45 15.12 -20.32 -16.62
CA GLY A 45 15.99 -21.33 -17.24
C GLY A 45 16.03 -22.66 -16.49
N GLY A 46 14.90 -23.35 -16.40
CA GLY A 46 14.85 -24.77 -16.02
C GLY A 46 14.71 -25.65 -17.26
N LEU A 47 15.59 -26.64 -17.43
CA LEU A 47 15.43 -27.73 -18.40
C LEU A 47 16.17 -28.99 -17.94
N ALA A 48 15.59 -30.15 -18.25
CA ALA A 48 16.21 -31.46 -18.13
C ALA A 48 16.44 -32.04 -19.55
N ALA A 49 17.08 -33.19 -19.80
CA ALA A 49 17.59 -34.24 -18.91
C ALA A 49 18.67 -35.10 -19.63
N ARG A 50 19.32 -36.02 -18.88
CA ARG A 50 19.86 -37.33 -19.35
C ARG A 50 21.09 -37.31 -20.28
N ASP A 51 21.92 -38.37 -20.38
CA ASP A 51 21.96 -39.73 -19.80
C ASP A 51 23.45 -40.22 -19.82
N ASP A 52 23.97 -41.32 -19.24
CA ASP A 52 23.50 -42.48 -18.43
C ASP A 52 24.77 -43.11 -17.74
N LYS A 53 24.59 -44.07 -16.82
CA LYS A 53 25.57 -45.05 -16.24
C LYS A 53 26.54 -44.58 -15.15
N SER A 54 26.77 -45.34 -14.07
CA SER A 54 26.04 -46.52 -13.52
C SER A 54 26.52 -46.85 -12.09
N GLY A 55 25.63 -47.21 -11.14
CA GLY A 55 26.06 -47.55 -9.77
C GLY A 55 24.99 -47.98 -8.75
N THR A 56 24.35 -49.14 -8.97
CA THR A 56 23.68 -50.03 -7.96
C THR A 56 22.60 -49.46 -6.99
N GLU A 57 21.35 -49.81 -7.31
CA GLU A 57 20.12 -50.05 -6.50
C GLU A 57 20.32 -50.63 -5.06
N PRO A 58 19.31 -50.56 -4.13
CA PRO A 58 17.87 -50.62 -4.43
C PRO A 58 16.92 -49.59 -3.80
N VAL A 59 15.77 -49.42 -4.47
CA VAL A 59 14.63 -48.55 -4.10
C VAL A 59 13.50 -49.30 -3.37
N ALA A 60 12.87 -48.66 -2.38
CA ALA A 60 11.49 -48.93 -1.98
C ALA A 60 10.81 -47.67 -1.38
N GLU A 61 9.65 -47.36 -1.93
CA GLU A 61 8.75 -46.24 -1.63
C GLU A 61 8.22 -46.22 -0.18
N ASN A 62 7.67 -45.08 0.24
CA ASN A 62 6.39 -45.07 0.95
C ASN A 62 5.66 -43.72 0.89
N HIS A 63 4.33 -43.75 0.99
CA HIS A 63 3.45 -42.60 0.77
C HIS A 63 3.21 -41.75 2.03
N ALA A 64 2.72 -40.52 1.84
CA ALA A 64 2.24 -39.68 2.93
C ALA A 64 1.03 -40.30 3.63
N ALA A 65 1.10 -40.42 4.96
CA ALA A 65 0.03 -40.98 5.78
C ALA A 65 -0.95 -39.89 6.24
N ALA A 66 -2.25 -40.12 6.00
CA ALA A 66 -3.32 -39.45 6.73
C ALA A 66 -3.64 -40.27 8.01
N PRO A 67 -3.91 -39.62 9.16
CA PRO A 67 -4.33 -40.33 10.37
C PRO A 67 -5.76 -40.86 10.21
N GLN A 68 -6.04 -42.04 10.78
CA GLN A 68 -7.34 -42.70 10.75
C GLN A 68 -7.90 -42.92 12.17
N ASN A 69 -9.20 -43.23 12.22
CA ASN A 69 -9.94 -43.85 13.32
C ASN A 69 -10.23 -42.93 14.53
N ALA A 70 -11.37 -43.06 15.22
CA ALA A 70 -12.20 -44.26 15.37
C ALA A 70 -13.69 -44.08 15.03
N GLY A 71 -14.42 -45.19 15.06
CA GLY A 71 -15.89 -45.24 15.06
C GLY A 71 -16.41 -46.53 15.68
N ASP A 72 -17.60 -46.47 16.24
CA ASP A 72 -18.48 -47.57 16.64
C ASP A 72 -19.87 -47.20 16.08
N GLY A 73 -20.59 -48.09 15.39
CA GLY A 73 -21.52 -49.04 16.01
C GLY A 73 -22.95 -48.46 16.03
N SER A 74 -24.01 -49.11 15.54
CA SER A 74 -24.14 -50.50 15.06
C SER A 74 -25.49 -50.69 14.32
N ARG A 75 -25.69 -51.86 13.67
CA ARG A 75 -27.00 -52.51 13.36
C ARG A 75 -27.97 -51.72 12.44
N ALA A 76 -28.05 -51.97 11.14
CA ALA A 76 -28.61 -53.14 10.43
C ALA A 76 -30.14 -53.35 10.64
N GLU A 77 -30.92 -53.30 9.55
CA GLU A 77 -31.83 -54.39 9.10
C GLU A 77 -32.43 -54.13 7.69
N ASP A 78 -33.04 -55.16 7.11
CA ASP A 78 -33.39 -55.33 5.69
C ASP A 78 -34.68 -54.62 5.21
N GLY A 79 -34.91 -54.58 3.88
CA GLY A 79 -36.24 -54.31 3.30
C GLY A 79 -36.26 -54.14 1.78
N LYS A 80 -37.16 -54.84 1.08
CA LYS A 80 -37.42 -54.69 -0.38
C LYS A 80 -38.87 -54.28 -0.67
N GLY A 81 -39.05 -53.53 -1.75
CA GLY A 81 -40.30 -53.12 -2.42
C GLY A 81 -39.95 -52.02 -3.43
N GLU A 82 -40.32 -52.00 -4.71
CA GLU A 82 -41.48 -52.56 -5.43
C GLU A 82 -42.81 -52.06 -4.85
N ASP A 83 -43.74 -51.45 -5.60
CA ASP A 83 -43.74 -51.07 -7.03
C ASP A 83 -44.89 -50.06 -7.36
N GLY A 84 -44.91 -49.54 -8.60
CA GLY A 84 -46.17 -49.17 -9.27
C GLY A 84 -46.52 -47.67 -9.47
N TYR A 85 -46.94 -47.37 -10.71
CA TYR A 85 -47.79 -46.25 -11.16
C TYR A 85 -47.28 -44.79 -11.07
N GLY A 86 -47.57 -44.03 -12.13
CA GLY A 86 -47.41 -42.58 -12.15
C GLY A 86 -48.29 -41.94 -13.22
N LYS A 87 -48.44 -40.60 -13.19
CA LYS A 87 -48.91 -39.77 -14.31
C LYS A 87 -48.72 -38.27 -14.09
N ASP A 88 -48.41 -37.58 -15.17
CA ASP A 88 -48.82 -36.22 -15.56
C ASP A 88 -48.76 -35.08 -14.51
N GLY A 89 -47.68 -34.26 -14.54
CA GLY A 89 -47.63 -32.98 -13.83
C GLY A 89 -46.50 -32.05 -14.32
N LYS A 90 -46.85 -30.92 -14.95
CA LYS A 90 -45.85 -29.93 -15.43
C LYS A 90 -45.44 -28.95 -14.32
N GLY A 91 -44.19 -28.99 -13.88
CA GLY A 91 -43.54 -27.96 -13.06
C GLY A 91 -42.39 -27.28 -13.83
N ARG A 92 -42.14 -25.99 -13.58
CA ARG A 92 -41.03 -25.24 -14.20
C ARG A 92 -39.79 -25.30 -13.30
N GLY A 93 -38.61 -25.46 -13.89
CA GLY A 93 -37.35 -25.63 -13.15
C GLY A 93 -36.77 -24.34 -12.57
N GLN A 94 -35.89 -24.53 -11.58
CA GLN A 94 -34.91 -23.55 -11.11
C GLN A 94 -33.55 -24.24 -10.95
N GLU A 95 -32.70 -24.07 -11.95
CA GLU A 95 -31.25 -24.27 -11.86
C GLU A 95 -30.66 -22.99 -12.48
N GLY A 96 -29.67 -22.34 -11.86
CA GLY A 96 -28.41 -22.93 -11.45
C GLY A 96 -27.39 -22.50 -12.51
N ARG A 97 -26.85 -21.29 -12.36
CA ARG A 97 -25.93 -20.68 -13.34
C ARG A 97 -24.60 -20.35 -12.68
N ASP A 98 -23.75 -21.37 -12.59
CA ASP A 98 -22.33 -21.18 -12.36
C ASP A 98 -21.73 -20.33 -13.49
N ARG A 99 -20.89 -19.35 -13.14
CA ARG A 99 -20.21 -18.49 -14.12
C ARG A 99 -18.86 -19.10 -14.49
N GLY A 100 -18.88 -19.97 -15.50
CA GLY A 100 -17.67 -20.50 -16.15
C GLY A 100 -16.97 -19.50 -17.07
N GLU A 101 -15.71 -19.81 -17.36
CA GLU A 101 -14.73 -19.08 -18.18
C GLU A 101 -15.26 -18.51 -19.51
N TRP A 102 -14.72 -17.35 -19.92
CA TRP A 102 -14.89 -16.80 -21.26
C TRP A 102 -13.60 -16.90 -22.08
N GLY A 103 -13.58 -17.85 -23.02
CA GLY A 103 -12.68 -17.88 -24.18
C GLY A 103 -13.39 -17.40 -25.45
N PRO A 104 -12.67 -16.95 -26.50
CA PRO A 104 -13.25 -16.11 -27.55
C PRO A 104 -14.03 -16.87 -28.66
N ASP A 105 -15.01 -16.15 -29.20
CA ASP A 105 -15.66 -16.26 -30.52
C ASP A 105 -15.88 -17.64 -31.16
N LYS A 106 -17.17 -18.04 -31.20
CA LYS A 106 -17.83 -18.49 -32.44
C LYS A 106 -19.22 -17.86 -32.56
N GLY A 107 -19.40 -17.01 -33.57
CA GLY A 107 -20.59 -16.17 -33.71
C GLY A 107 -21.85 -16.91 -34.14
N ARG A 108 -22.98 -16.20 -34.03
CA ARG A 108 -24.27 -16.57 -34.63
C ARG A 108 -25.07 -15.30 -34.92
N ASP A 109 -25.60 -15.19 -36.14
CA ASP A 109 -26.12 -13.91 -36.66
C ASP A 109 -27.46 -13.50 -36.02
N GLY A 110 -27.41 -12.43 -35.22
CA GLY A 110 -28.58 -11.69 -34.72
C GLY A 110 -28.36 -10.19 -34.94
N LYS A 111 -29.37 -9.48 -35.46
CA LYS A 111 -29.29 -8.03 -35.71
C LYS A 111 -29.72 -7.23 -34.48
N ASP A 112 -28.93 -7.34 -33.43
CA ASP A 112 -29.03 -6.52 -32.23
C ASP A 112 -27.93 -5.46 -32.31
N ASP A 113 -28.29 -4.18 -32.47
CA ASP A 113 -27.34 -3.11 -32.83
C ASP A 113 -26.40 -2.68 -31.67
N HIS A 114 -26.52 -3.32 -30.50
CA HIS A 114 -25.76 -3.12 -29.25
C HIS A 114 -24.28 -3.56 -29.31
N GLY A 115 -23.61 -3.35 -30.44
CA GLY A 115 -22.23 -3.78 -30.67
C GLY A 115 -21.47 -2.99 -31.74
N LYS A 116 -22.01 -1.86 -32.21
CA LYS A 116 -21.31 -1.02 -33.20
C LYS A 116 -20.06 -0.41 -32.59
N THR A 117 -18.91 -0.75 -33.18
CA THR A 117 -17.66 -0.01 -32.95
C THR A 117 -17.73 1.31 -33.71
N HIS A 118 -17.70 2.42 -32.99
CA HIS A 118 -17.62 3.77 -33.56
C HIS A 118 -16.14 4.18 -33.63
N GLU A 119 -15.66 4.57 -34.82
CA GLU A 119 -14.30 5.08 -34.99
C GLU A 119 -14.27 6.58 -34.69
N VAL A 120 -13.54 6.96 -33.66
CA VAL A 120 -13.34 8.35 -33.23
C VAL A 120 -12.10 8.88 -33.95
N PRO A 121 -12.20 9.96 -34.75
CA PRO A 121 -11.02 10.60 -35.36
C PRO A 121 -10.10 11.20 -34.29
N CYS A 122 -8.92 11.70 -34.69
CA CYS A 122 -8.02 12.41 -33.79
C CYS A 122 -8.50 13.87 -33.60
N ASP A 123 -9.57 14.02 -32.82
CA ASP A 123 -10.31 15.26 -32.57
C ASP A 123 -11.09 15.14 -31.24
N ASP A 124 -11.04 16.18 -30.41
CA ASP A 124 -11.53 16.16 -29.02
C ASP A 124 -13.05 16.31 -28.91
N ASP A 125 -13.64 17.16 -29.77
CA ASP A 125 -15.09 17.33 -29.83
C ASP A 125 -15.75 16.04 -30.36
N ALA A 126 -15.11 15.33 -31.29
CA ALA A 126 -15.55 14.02 -31.75
C ALA A 126 -15.48 12.93 -30.66
N LEU A 127 -14.52 13.00 -29.72
CA LEU A 127 -14.47 12.09 -28.56
C LEU A 127 -15.63 12.35 -27.59
N LEU A 128 -15.95 13.62 -27.35
CA LEU A 128 -17.07 14.04 -26.50
C LEU A 128 -18.42 13.63 -27.11
N ASP A 129 -18.66 13.94 -28.39
CA ASP A 129 -19.86 13.55 -29.12
C ASP A 129 -20.05 12.03 -29.14
N ALA A 130 -18.97 11.25 -29.32
CA ALA A 130 -19.01 9.79 -29.28
C ALA A 130 -19.37 9.22 -27.89
N LEU A 131 -18.97 9.88 -26.81
CA LEU A 131 -19.32 9.51 -25.44
C LEU A 131 -20.74 9.94 -25.04
N GLU A 132 -21.22 11.10 -25.49
CA GLU A 132 -22.64 11.48 -25.33
C GLU A 132 -23.55 10.55 -26.14
N LEU A 133 -23.12 10.13 -27.33
CA LEU A 133 -23.79 9.14 -28.17
C LEU A 133 -23.90 7.76 -27.48
N ALA A 134 -22.79 7.21 -26.99
CA ALA A 134 -22.77 5.91 -26.33
C ALA A 134 -23.61 5.89 -25.03
N ASN A 135 -23.56 6.96 -24.23
CA ASN A 135 -24.39 7.08 -23.02
C ASN A 135 -25.90 7.18 -23.32
N ARG A 136 -26.29 7.65 -24.52
CA ARG A 136 -27.68 7.76 -24.95
C ARG A 136 -28.22 6.47 -25.57
N ASP A 137 -27.42 5.80 -26.41
CA ASP A 137 -27.87 4.71 -27.28
C ASP A 137 -27.61 3.30 -26.71
N HIS A 138 -27.68 3.18 -25.37
CA HIS A 138 -27.49 1.95 -24.58
C HIS A 138 -26.08 1.35 -24.58
N GLY A 139 -25.05 2.20 -24.57
CA GLY A 139 -23.64 1.81 -24.51
C GLY A 139 -23.00 1.67 -25.88
N GLY A 140 -21.77 1.13 -25.91
CA GLY A 140 -21.07 0.83 -27.16
C GLY A 140 -19.55 0.71 -27.05
N THR A 141 -18.91 0.44 -28.19
CA THR A 141 -17.45 0.45 -28.31
C THR A 141 -17.00 1.69 -29.07
N LEU A 142 -16.15 2.50 -28.45
CA LEU A 142 -15.38 3.56 -29.11
C LEU A 142 -14.00 3.02 -29.47
N LYS A 143 -13.54 3.31 -30.69
CA LYS A 143 -12.20 2.99 -31.17
C LYS A 143 -11.52 4.31 -31.55
N LEU A 144 -10.52 4.72 -30.78
CA LEU A 144 -9.79 5.97 -31.02
C LEU A 144 -8.91 5.85 -32.28
N ALA A 145 -8.47 6.99 -32.80
CA ALA A 145 -7.38 7.03 -33.77
C ALA A 145 -6.11 6.37 -33.19
N GLU A 146 -5.19 5.90 -34.04
CA GLU A 146 -3.97 5.22 -33.59
C GLU A 146 -2.87 6.23 -33.24
N ASN A 147 -2.23 6.09 -32.07
CA ASN A 147 -1.16 6.98 -31.57
C ASN A 147 -1.54 8.48 -31.51
N CYS A 148 -2.83 8.80 -31.37
CA CYS A 148 -3.34 10.16 -31.22
C CYS A 148 -3.09 10.72 -29.80
N THR A 149 -3.14 12.04 -29.66
CA THR A 149 -3.29 12.70 -28.35
C THR A 149 -4.55 13.54 -28.38
N TYR A 150 -5.46 13.27 -27.44
CA TYR A 150 -6.69 14.03 -27.21
C TYR A 150 -6.43 15.03 -26.06
N GLU A 151 -6.72 16.30 -26.28
CA GLU A 151 -6.33 17.45 -25.46
C GLU A 151 -7.57 18.14 -24.85
N LEU A 152 -8.02 17.65 -23.70
CA LEU A 152 -9.26 18.11 -23.07
C LEU A 152 -9.07 19.45 -22.36
N GLY A 153 -10.01 20.38 -22.57
CA GLY A 153 -9.93 21.78 -22.14
C GLY A 153 -11.10 22.25 -21.27
N VAL A 154 -11.09 23.54 -20.92
CA VAL A 154 -12.05 24.15 -19.98
C VAL A 154 -13.51 24.07 -20.46
N LYS A 155 -13.73 24.12 -21.78
CA LYS A 155 -15.04 23.98 -22.43
C LYS A 155 -15.75 22.65 -22.10
N ASP A 156 -14.99 21.66 -21.66
CA ASP A 156 -15.45 20.27 -21.54
C ASP A 156 -15.89 19.91 -20.11
N ARG A 157 -15.62 20.74 -19.09
CA ARG A 157 -15.86 20.49 -17.65
C ARG A 157 -17.35 20.44 -17.25
N LYS A 158 -18.12 19.51 -17.80
CA LYS A 158 -19.51 19.20 -17.45
C LYS A 158 -19.52 18.30 -16.20
N PHE A 159 -20.12 18.78 -15.10
CA PHE A 159 -20.29 18.02 -13.84
C PHE A 159 -18.97 17.57 -13.16
N GLY A 160 -17.93 18.42 -13.22
CA GLY A 160 -16.67 18.23 -12.49
C GLY A 160 -15.63 17.31 -13.16
N SER A 161 -16.05 16.59 -14.21
CA SER A 161 -15.15 15.85 -15.11
C SER A 161 -15.15 16.49 -16.50
N ALA A 162 -14.14 16.18 -17.33
CA ALA A 162 -14.05 16.65 -18.71
C ALA A 162 -14.86 15.79 -19.70
N LEU A 163 -14.92 14.48 -19.46
CA LEU A 163 -15.68 13.58 -20.30
C LEU A 163 -17.08 13.34 -19.71
N PRO A 164 -18.11 13.09 -20.55
CA PRO A 164 -19.45 12.74 -20.08
C PRO A 164 -19.43 11.57 -19.09
N GLU A 165 -20.17 11.73 -18.00
CA GLU A 165 -20.37 10.69 -16.99
C GLU A 165 -20.81 9.37 -17.62
N ILE A 166 -20.09 8.27 -17.34
CA ILE A 166 -20.40 6.95 -17.88
C ILE A 166 -21.58 6.34 -17.12
N LYS A 167 -22.67 6.08 -17.86
CA LYS A 167 -23.98 5.65 -17.35
C LYS A 167 -24.48 4.34 -17.96
N GLN A 168 -23.75 3.77 -18.91
CA GLN A 168 -24.03 2.52 -19.63
C GLN A 168 -22.72 1.72 -19.76
N ASP A 169 -22.74 0.57 -20.44
CA ASP A 169 -21.55 -0.19 -20.84
C ASP A 169 -20.80 0.55 -21.97
N VAL A 170 -19.61 1.08 -21.66
CA VAL A 170 -18.78 1.82 -22.61
C VAL A 170 -17.37 1.22 -22.65
N THR A 171 -16.99 0.71 -23.83
CA THR A 171 -15.64 0.20 -24.10
C THR A 171 -14.85 1.20 -24.94
N ILE A 172 -13.73 1.72 -24.44
CA ILE A 172 -12.80 2.57 -25.21
C ILE A 172 -11.54 1.77 -25.57
N LYS A 173 -11.32 1.57 -26.88
CA LYS A 173 -10.11 0.99 -27.46
C LYS A 173 -9.18 2.12 -27.91
N GLY A 174 -8.12 2.33 -27.14
CA GLY A 174 -7.23 3.48 -27.24
C GLY A 174 -6.25 3.46 -28.41
N ASN A 175 -5.88 2.28 -28.92
CA ASN A 175 -4.91 2.13 -30.02
C ASN A 175 -3.60 2.92 -29.76
N HIS A 176 -3.09 2.81 -28.52
CA HIS A 176 -1.90 3.47 -27.98
C HIS A 176 -1.98 5.00 -27.86
N SER A 177 -3.18 5.58 -28.01
CA SER A 177 -3.41 7.02 -27.84
C SER A 177 -3.34 7.49 -26.39
N THR A 178 -3.23 8.81 -26.23
CA THR A 178 -3.27 9.51 -24.93
C THR A 178 -4.53 10.37 -24.85
N ILE A 179 -5.22 10.34 -23.71
CA ILE A 179 -6.20 11.35 -23.32
C ILE A 179 -5.58 12.17 -22.19
N LYS A 180 -5.42 13.48 -22.36
CA LYS A 180 -4.85 14.35 -21.33
C LYS A 180 -5.71 15.59 -21.08
N ARG A 181 -5.50 16.22 -19.92
CA ARG A 181 -5.94 17.60 -19.67
C ARG A 181 -4.89 18.57 -20.22
N ASP A 182 -5.32 19.50 -21.07
CA ASP A 182 -4.51 20.63 -21.56
C ASP A 182 -5.19 21.96 -21.15
N ALA A 183 -5.08 22.29 -19.87
CA ALA A 183 -5.71 23.46 -19.27
C ALA A 183 -4.96 23.94 -18.01
N GLU A 184 -5.07 25.23 -17.72
CA GLU A 184 -4.75 25.79 -16.40
C GLU A 184 -5.82 25.38 -15.36
N ASP A 185 -7.10 25.35 -15.76
CA ASP A 185 -8.21 24.92 -14.90
C ASP A 185 -8.15 23.43 -14.57
N THR A 186 -8.55 23.11 -13.34
CA THR A 186 -8.46 21.76 -12.77
C THR A 186 -9.78 21.00 -12.88
N PHE A 187 -9.72 19.82 -13.51
CA PHE A 187 -10.83 18.87 -13.59
C PHE A 187 -10.34 17.43 -13.71
N ARG A 188 -11.21 16.51 -13.27
CA ARG A 188 -11.10 15.06 -13.48
C ARG A 188 -11.29 14.70 -14.95
N ILE A 189 -10.72 13.58 -15.42
CA ILE A 189 -10.96 13.11 -16.79
C ILE A 189 -12.24 12.25 -16.88
N PHE A 190 -12.33 11.14 -16.14
CA PHE A 190 -13.48 10.20 -16.16
C PHE A 190 -14.26 10.14 -14.84
N ARG A 191 -15.59 10.01 -14.94
CA ARG A 191 -16.49 9.65 -13.82
C ARG A 191 -17.43 8.52 -14.26
N VAL A 192 -17.44 7.42 -13.51
CA VAL A 192 -18.38 6.30 -13.68
C VAL A 192 -19.36 6.33 -12.51
N VAL A 193 -20.64 6.54 -12.81
CA VAL A 193 -21.71 6.66 -11.80
C VAL A 193 -22.40 5.30 -11.57
N ASP A 194 -23.36 5.24 -10.65
CA ASP A 194 -24.18 4.03 -10.44
C ASP A 194 -24.80 3.51 -11.76
N GLY A 195 -24.65 2.21 -12.02
CA GLY A 195 -25.09 1.55 -13.26
C GLY A 195 -24.19 1.74 -14.49
N GLY A 196 -23.14 2.57 -14.43
CA GLY A 196 -22.13 2.67 -15.50
C GLY A 196 -21.07 1.58 -15.43
N ASP A 197 -20.61 1.09 -16.58
CA ASP A 197 -19.51 0.12 -16.68
C ASP A 197 -18.52 0.59 -17.75
N LEU A 198 -17.26 0.83 -17.37
CA LEU A 198 -16.23 1.45 -18.22
C LEU A 198 -15.07 0.49 -18.48
N THR A 199 -14.98 -0.03 -19.71
CA THR A 199 -13.79 -0.76 -20.17
C THR A 199 -12.83 0.20 -20.87
N LEU A 200 -11.57 0.24 -20.43
CA LEU A 200 -10.49 1.04 -21.00
C LEU A 200 -9.37 0.11 -21.48
N LYS A 201 -8.97 0.20 -22.75
CA LYS A 201 -7.90 -0.64 -23.34
C LYS A 201 -6.86 0.17 -24.10
N ASP A 202 -5.58 -0.13 -23.91
CA ASP A 202 -4.48 0.39 -24.74
C ASP A 202 -4.40 1.93 -24.82
N LEU A 203 -4.60 2.66 -23.72
CA LEU A 203 -4.44 4.12 -23.67
C LEU A 203 -3.62 4.63 -22.48
N THR A 204 -3.10 5.84 -22.62
CA THR A 204 -2.57 6.66 -21.53
C THR A 204 -3.61 7.70 -21.12
N ILE A 205 -3.80 7.92 -19.82
CA ILE A 205 -4.61 8.99 -19.24
C ILE A 205 -3.71 9.83 -18.33
N SER A 206 -3.64 11.15 -18.54
CA SER A 206 -2.66 11.98 -17.84
C SER A 206 -3.06 13.43 -17.57
N GLY A 207 -2.46 14.02 -16.54
CA GLY A 207 -2.65 15.42 -16.16
C GLY A 207 -4.01 15.75 -15.53
N GLY A 208 -4.88 14.76 -15.32
CA GLY A 208 -6.18 14.94 -14.66
C GLY A 208 -6.01 15.48 -13.23
N ASN A 209 -6.84 16.44 -12.83
CA ASN A 209 -6.67 17.17 -11.57
C ASN A 209 -8.02 17.42 -10.89
N ALA A 210 -8.37 16.58 -9.93
CA ALA A 210 -9.61 16.72 -9.17
C ALA A 210 -9.40 17.69 -7.98
N ASN A 211 -10.27 18.70 -7.88
CA ASN A 211 -10.29 19.72 -6.82
C ASN A 211 -11.74 19.98 -6.42
N GLU A 212 -12.02 20.25 -5.14
CA GLU A 212 -13.36 20.70 -4.72
C GLU A 212 -13.73 21.95 -5.52
N PHE A 213 -14.91 21.97 -6.14
CA PHE A 213 -15.19 22.89 -7.25
C PHE A 213 -15.74 24.26 -6.75
N LYS A 214 -15.03 24.83 -5.75
CA LYS A 214 -15.37 25.94 -4.84
C LYS A 214 -16.09 27.14 -5.49
N TYR A 215 -17.41 27.19 -5.31
CA TYR A 215 -18.27 28.26 -5.83
C TYR A 215 -18.20 29.57 -4.99
N GLY A 216 -17.72 30.64 -5.61
CA GLY A 216 -18.16 32.04 -5.37
C GLY A 216 -18.07 32.63 -3.95
N GLY A 217 -16.89 33.12 -3.56
CA GLY A 217 -16.76 34.11 -2.47
C GLY A 217 -17.00 35.56 -2.96
N PRO A 218 -17.64 36.45 -2.19
CA PRO A 218 -17.86 37.84 -2.59
C PRO A 218 -16.56 38.66 -2.54
N THR A 219 -16.44 39.65 -3.44
CA THR A 219 -15.27 40.54 -3.50
C THR A 219 -15.21 41.49 -2.29
N PRO A 220 -14.02 41.72 -1.71
CA PRO A 220 -13.88 42.61 -0.55
C PRO A 220 -14.01 44.08 -0.96
N ALA A 221 -14.95 44.79 -0.33
CA ALA A 221 -15.08 46.24 -0.46
C ALA A 221 -13.90 46.96 0.26
N PRO A 222 -13.46 48.14 -0.22
CA PRO A 222 -12.27 48.82 0.30
C PRO A 222 -12.49 49.36 1.72
N GLY A 223 -11.68 48.87 2.67
CA GLY A 223 -11.64 49.36 4.05
C GLY A 223 -10.80 50.63 4.19
N ASN A 224 -11.32 51.62 4.92
CA ASN A 224 -10.59 52.87 5.21
C ASN A 224 -9.40 52.60 6.15
N GLY A 225 -8.21 53.09 5.80
CA GLY A 225 -6.98 52.85 6.55
C GLY A 225 -6.73 53.85 7.69
N GLN A 226 -5.92 53.43 8.67
CA GLN A 226 -5.28 54.30 9.66
C GLN A 226 -3.85 53.77 9.93
N PRO A 227 -2.82 54.63 10.05
CA PRO A 227 -1.42 54.21 9.87
C PRO A 227 -0.75 53.61 11.13
N PRO A 228 0.32 52.81 10.96
CA PRO A 228 1.08 52.23 12.06
C PRO A 228 2.08 53.21 12.71
N ALA A 229 2.43 52.96 13.97
CA ALA A 229 3.51 53.61 14.70
C ALA A 229 4.77 52.70 14.73
N PRO A 230 5.99 53.27 14.86
CA PRO A 230 7.23 52.55 14.58
C PRO A 230 7.69 51.61 15.70
N GLY A 231 8.39 50.54 15.31
CA GLY A 231 9.05 49.60 16.23
C GLY A 231 10.49 50.00 16.57
N ASN A 232 11.21 49.06 17.20
CA ASN A 232 12.65 49.14 17.45
C ASN A 232 13.28 47.76 17.23
N GLY A 233 14.50 47.72 16.69
CA GLY A 233 15.24 46.49 16.46
C GLY A 233 16.70 46.62 16.88
N THR A 234 17.32 45.49 17.20
CA THR A 234 18.76 45.32 17.41
C THR A 234 19.16 43.93 16.94
N GLY A 235 20.35 43.76 16.36
CA GLY A 235 20.87 42.43 16.04
C GLY A 235 22.30 42.45 15.54
N GLN A 236 22.94 41.28 15.59
CA GLN A 236 24.07 40.89 14.75
C GLN A 236 24.15 39.34 14.66
N PRO A 237 24.73 38.76 13.61
CA PRO A 237 24.59 37.33 13.29
C PRO A 237 25.83 36.47 13.65
N PRO A 238 25.69 35.13 13.69
CA PRO A 238 26.81 34.20 13.54
C PRO A 238 27.24 34.04 12.06
N ALA A 239 28.40 33.43 11.83
CA ALA A 239 29.08 33.37 10.53
C ALA A 239 28.62 32.20 9.62
N ALA A 240 28.98 32.28 8.33
CA ALA A 240 28.54 31.37 7.28
C ALA A 240 29.43 30.13 7.09
N ALA A 241 28.82 29.06 6.55
CA ALA A 241 29.45 27.98 5.81
C ALA A 241 28.89 27.98 4.36
N PRO A 242 29.62 27.51 3.33
CA PRO A 242 29.28 27.78 1.93
C PRO A 242 28.15 26.90 1.40
N ALA A 243 27.39 27.45 0.43
CA ALA A 243 26.26 26.79 -0.21
C ALA A 243 26.62 26.19 -1.57
N VAL A 244 25.81 25.21 -1.99
CA VAL A 244 25.45 24.98 -3.40
C VAL A 244 23.92 24.97 -3.44
N ALA A 245 23.30 25.62 -4.43
CA ALA A 245 21.94 26.12 -4.29
C ALA A 245 20.84 25.22 -4.87
N ALA A 246 19.68 25.25 -4.22
CA ALA A 246 18.36 25.03 -4.82
C ALA A 246 17.58 26.36 -4.82
N PRO A 247 16.66 26.60 -5.77
CA PRO A 247 15.75 27.75 -5.73
C PRO A 247 14.51 27.48 -4.84
N ALA A 248 14.15 28.46 -4.01
CA ALA A 248 12.86 28.55 -3.28
C ALA A 248 11.76 29.10 -4.22
N ALA A 249 10.46 28.78 -4.10
CA ALA A 249 9.51 28.96 -2.97
C ALA A 249 9.36 30.44 -2.53
N ALA A 250 8.21 30.98 -2.09
CA ALA A 250 6.79 30.56 -2.01
C ALA A 250 5.93 31.81 -1.64
N THR A 251 4.61 31.70 -1.41
CA THR A 251 3.85 32.61 -0.50
C THR A 251 2.51 32.01 -0.02
N THR A 252 1.96 32.50 1.10
CA THR A 252 0.76 31.95 1.79
C THR A 252 -0.05 33.03 2.55
N ALA A 253 -1.20 32.63 3.14
CA ALA A 253 -1.96 33.25 4.25
C ALA A 253 -2.97 34.41 3.98
N THR A 254 -4.13 34.61 4.67
CA THR A 254 -5.09 33.78 5.48
C THR A 254 -6.40 34.61 5.75
N THR A 255 -7.49 34.00 6.25
CA THR A 255 -8.64 34.51 7.10
C THR A 255 -10.07 34.46 6.53
N ALA A 256 -11.10 34.49 7.41
CA ALA A 256 -12.47 33.98 7.14
C ALA A 256 -13.59 34.53 8.09
N ALA A 257 -14.89 34.26 7.79
CA ALA A 257 -15.98 33.79 8.70
C ALA A 257 -17.43 34.32 8.45
N ALA A 258 -18.44 33.46 8.70
CA ALA A 258 -19.86 33.71 9.11
C ALA A 258 -20.86 34.41 8.14
N ALA A 259 -22.20 34.15 8.12
CA ALA A 259 -23.05 33.08 8.71
C ALA A 259 -24.46 32.96 8.03
N THR A 260 -25.23 31.93 8.43
CA THR A 260 -26.54 31.38 7.98
C THR A 260 -27.81 32.21 8.34
N PRO A 261 -29.10 31.86 7.99
CA PRO A 261 -29.72 30.56 7.60
C PRO A 261 -30.64 30.65 6.31
N VAL A 262 -31.62 29.78 5.93
CA VAL A 262 -32.52 28.79 6.60
C VAL A 262 -33.07 27.68 5.67
N ALA A 263 -33.73 26.67 6.29
CA ALA A 263 -34.83 25.74 5.89
C ALA A 263 -35.60 25.93 4.55
N ASP A 264 -36.19 24.89 3.93
CA ASP A 264 -36.23 23.43 4.23
C ASP A 264 -36.63 22.61 2.97
N GLY A 265 -36.29 21.31 2.91
CA GLY A 265 -36.79 20.38 1.88
C GLY A 265 -35.90 19.15 1.64
N MET A 266 -36.41 17.95 1.93
CA MET A 266 -35.65 16.69 1.91
C MET A 266 -35.71 15.95 0.55
N ASN A 267 -34.57 15.75 -0.10
CA ASN A 267 -34.32 14.60 -0.99
C ASN A 267 -32.82 14.48 -1.30
N GLY A 268 -32.27 13.26 -1.24
CA GLY A 268 -30.83 12.99 -1.42
C GLY A 268 -29.94 13.40 -0.23
N GLY A 269 -28.92 12.60 0.07
CA GLY A 269 -27.95 12.85 1.14
C GLY A 269 -26.84 13.80 0.68
N LYS A 270 -27.15 15.10 0.56
CA LYS A 270 -26.28 16.15 0.00
C LYS A 270 -24.91 16.36 0.67
N ASP A 271 -24.51 15.52 1.62
CA ASP A 271 -23.24 15.60 2.36
C ASP A 271 -22.28 14.45 2.00
N ASP A 272 -22.76 13.38 1.36
CA ASP A 272 -21.91 12.29 0.84
C ASP A 272 -21.37 12.65 -0.55
N ASP A 273 -22.23 13.18 -1.45
CA ASP A 273 -21.89 13.58 -2.82
C ASP A 273 -20.72 14.57 -2.91
N LYS A 274 -20.52 15.41 -1.88
CA LYS A 274 -19.48 16.47 -1.87
C LYS A 274 -18.07 15.93 -1.66
N ARG A 275 -17.90 14.79 -0.98
CA ARG A 275 -16.57 14.24 -0.70
C ARG A 275 -15.87 13.90 -2.02
N ALA A 276 -16.60 13.18 -2.87
CA ALA A 276 -16.19 12.76 -4.21
C ALA A 276 -15.99 13.90 -5.23
N GLU A 277 -16.06 15.18 -4.86
CA GLU A 277 -15.69 16.29 -5.76
C GLU A 277 -14.17 16.43 -5.90
N GLY A 278 -13.39 16.21 -4.83
CA GLY A 278 -11.94 16.38 -4.82
C GLY A 278 -11.11 15.15 -5.22
N ASP A 279 -11.76 13.99 -5.38
CA ASP A 279 -11.11 12.68 -5.43
C ASP A 279 -10.83 12.19 -6.87
N GLY A 280 -9.94 11.21 -7.06
CA GLY A 280 -9.85 10.46 -8.32
C GLY A 280 -9.41 11.30 -9.52
N GLY A 281 -8.16 11.77 -9.56
CA GLY A 281 -7.69 12.76 -10.55
C GLY A 281 -7.86 12.35 -12.02
N ALA A 282 -7.61 11.07 -12.34
CA ALA A 282 -7.91 10.50 -13.66
C ALA A 282 -9.34 9.94 -13.72
N LEU A 283 -9.75 9.21 -12.67
CA LEU A 283 -10.94 8.37 -12.65
C LEU A 283 -11.60 8.33 -11.26
N LEU A 284 -12.89 8.63 -11.21
CA LEU A 284 -13.77 8.32 -10.08
C LEU A 284 -14.72 7.18 -10.49
N VAL A 285 -14.76 6.11 -9.68
CA VAL A 285 -15.75 5.02 -9.81
C VAL A 285 -16.64 5.03 -8.58
N GLU A 286 -17.90 5.40 -8.75
CA GLU A 286 -18.85 5.59 -7.65
C GLU A 286 -19.46 4.26 -7.15
N ARG A 287 -20.10 4.32 -5.98
CA ARG A 287 -20.82 3.18 -5.39
C ARG A 287 -21.90 2.70 -6.37
N GLY A 288 -21.69 1.54 -6.98
CA GLY A 288 -22.57 0.92 -7.97
C GLY A 288 -21.93 0.74 -9.35
N GLY A 289 -21.10 1.68 -9.78
CA GLY A 289 -20.38 1.63 -11.06
C GLY A 289 -19.20 0.66 -11.08
N SER A 290 -18.65 0.41 -12.26
CA SER A 290 -17.43 -0.39 -12.45
C SER A 290 -16.49 0.12 -13.54
N ALA A 291 -15.21 -0.20 -13.40
CA ALA A 291 -14.17 0.08 -14.39
C ALA A 291 -13.23 -1.13 -14.56
N TYR A 292 -12.88 -1.43 -15.81
CA TYR A 292 -11.92 -2.47 -16.20
C TYR A 292 -10.84 -1.87 -17.10
N LEU A 293 -9.63 -1.72 -16.56
CA LEU A 293 -8.48 -1.11 -17.22
C LEU A 293 -7.49 -2.20 -17.64
N ASP A 294 -7.20 -2.27 -18.93
CA ASP A 294 -6.41 -3.32 -19.58
C ASP A 294 -5.30 -2.67 -20.42
N HIS A 295 -4.03 -2.89 -20.09
CA HIS A 295 -2.90 -2.22 -20.77
C HIS A 295 -2.98 -0.67 -20.70
N VAL A 296 -3.59 -0.11 -19.64
CA VAL A 296 -3.78 1.33 -19.44
C VAL A 296 -2.62 1.91 -18.63
N LYS A 297 -2.29 3.18 -18.87
CA LYS A 297 -1.36 3.97 -18.03
C LYS A 297 -2.08 5.19 -17.45
N LEU A 298 -2.07 5.35 -16.13
CA LEU A 298 -2.53 6.55 -15.43
C LEU A 298 -1.28 7.28 -14.90
N VAL A 299 -0.95 8.43 -15.49
CA VAL A 299 0.34 9.11 -15.25
C VAL A 299 0.15 10.59 -14.95
N ASP A 300 0.88 11.12 -13.97
CA ASP A 300 0.90 12.56 -13.62
C ASP A 300 -0.51 13.16 -13.31
N ASN A 301 -1.38 12.40 -12.64
CA ASN A 301 -2.70 12.87 -12.19
C ASN A 301 -2.69 13.29 -10.71
N SER A 302 -3.62 14.17 -10.32
CA SER A 302 -3.64 14.81 -9.00
C SER A 302 -5.06 14.88 -8.39
N ALA A 303 -5.15 14.83 -7.07
CA ALA A 303 -6.37 15.03 -6.29
C ALA A 303 -6.14 15.94 -5.07
N GLU A 304 -7.04 16.90 -4.81
CA GLU A 304 -7.12 17.65 -3.53
C GLU A 304 -7.67 16.77 -2.39
N GLY A 305 -8.49 15.79 -2.75
CA GLY A 305 -8.92 14.70 -1.87
C GLY A 305 -8.09 13.43 -2.07
N ASP A 306 -8.79 12.31 -2.10
CA ASP A 306 -8.21 10.96 -2.10
C ASP A 306 -8.05 10.40 -3.54
N GLY A 307 -7.10 9.49 -3.76
CA GLY A 307 -6.99 8.77 -5.03
C GLY A 307 -6.40 9.58 -6.18
N GLY A 308 -5.08 9.84 -6.16
CA GLY A 308 -4.43 10.75 -7.12
C GLY A 308 -4.65 10.40 -8.60
N ALA A 309 -4.67 9.11 -8.95
CA ALA A 309 -5.24 8.64 -10.21
C ALA A 309 -6.68 8.15 -10.06
N ILE A 310 -6.94 7.21 -9.14
CA ILE A 310 -8.21 6.52 -9.02
C ILE A 310 -8.78 6.67 -7.61
N ALA A 311 -10.05 7.07 -7.52
CA ALA A 311 -10.88 6.87 -6.34
C ALA A 311 -11.97 5.84 -6.63
N ASN A 312 -11.97 4.72 -5.91
CA ASN A 312 -12.83 3.57 -6.16
C ASN A 312 -13.77 3.28 -4.97
N TYR A 313 -15.02 3.72 -5.11
CA TYR A 313 -16.14 3.35 -4.24
C TYR A 313 -17.02 2.24 -4.86
N GLY A 314 -16.84 1.96 -6.15
CA GLY A 314 -17.50 0.89 -6.90
C GLY A 314 -16.64 -0.36 -7.04
N ARG A 315 -16.32 -0.74 -8.28
CA ARG A 315 -15.40 -1.86 -8.58
C ARG A 315 -14.38 -1.44 -9.63
N THR A 316 -13.10 -1.63 -9.35
CA THR A 316 -12.01 -1.35 -10.29
C THR A 316 -11.13 -2.56 -10.48
N TRP A 317 -10.94 -2.96 -11.73
CA TRP A 317 -9.98 -3.96 -12.16
C TRP A 317 -8.85 -3.27 -12.93
N LEU A 318 -7.61 -3.43 -12.46
CA LEU A 318 -6.39 -3.06 -13.18
C LEU A 318 -5.70 -4.33 -13.67
N LYS A 319 -5.49 -4.47 -14.97
CA LYS A 319 -4.76 -5.59 -15.58
C LYS A 319 -3.66 -5.09 -16.50
N GLU A 320 -2.46 -5.63 -16.31
CA GLU A 320 -1.29 -5.41 -17.18
C GLU A 320 -1.03 -3.90 -17.42
N SER A 321 -1.35 -3.09 -16.40
CA SER A 321 -1.51 -1.63 -16.44
C SER A 321 -0.48 -0.93 -15.56
N LYS A 322 -0.50 0.42 -15.56
CA LYS A 322 0.40 1.27 -14.76
C LYS A 322 -0.35 2.43 -14.10
N VAL A 323 -0.05 2.72 -12.84
CA VAL A 323 -0.46 3.90 -12.08
C VAL A 323 0.82 4.52 -11.53
N VAL A 324 1.31 5.59 -12.18
CA VAL A 324 2.68 6.11 -11.96
C VAL A 324 2.71 7.63 -11.79
N SER A 325 3.55 8.13 -10.87
CA SER A 325 3.76 9.58 -10.63
C SER A 325 2.49 10.38 -10.23
N ASN A 326 1.48 9.74 -9.65
CA ASN A 326 0.23 10.43 -9.27
C ASN A 326 0.31 11.00 -7.84
N HIS A 327 -0.55 11.97 -7.54
CA HIS A 327 -0.52 12.72 -6.28
C HIS A 327 -1.90 12.86 -5.62
N ALA A 328 -2.00 12.54 -4.33
CA ALA A 328 -3.16 12.85 -3.49
C ALA A 328 -2.74 13.75 -2.32
N GLN A 329 -3.51 14.81 -2.08
CA GLN A 329 -3.40 15.61 -0.85
C GLN A 329 -4.16 14.93 0.32
N GLY A 330 -5.08 14.01 0.03
CA GLY A 330 -5.63 13.03 0.95
C GLY A 330 -4.83 11.72 1.04
N ASP A 331 -5.55 10.61 1.17
CA ASP A 331 -5.03 9.23 1.19
C ASP A 331 -5.06 8.61 -0.24
N GLY A 332 -4.19 7.63 -0.53
CA GLY A 332 -4.21 6.89 -1.80
C GLY A 332 -3.57 7.65 -2.97
N GLY A 333 -2.25 7.88 -2.93
CA GLY A 333 -1.54 8.71 -3.91
C GLY A 333 -1.66 8.20 -5.35
N GLY A 334 -1.65 6.88 -5.54
CA GLY A 334 -2.07 6.24 -6.80
C GLY A 334 -3.56 5.93 -6.79
N VAL A 335 -3.99 5.09 -5.83
CA VAL A 335 -5.36 4.56 -5.74
C VAL A 335 -5.92 4.66 -4.32
N TYR A 336 -7.14 5.19 -4.20
CA TYR A 336 -7.97 5.10 -2.99
C TYR A 336 -9.11 4.09 -3.21
N ASN A 337 -9.41 3.27 -2.20
CA ASN A 337 -10.42 2.22 -2.28
C ASN A 337 -11.32 2.12 -1.03
N GLU A 338 -12.63 2.27 -1.22
CA GLU A 338 -13.68 1.77 -0.31
C GLU A 338 -14.47 0.61 -0.94
N GLY A 339 -14.37 0.45 -2.26
CA GLY A 339 -15.05 -0.59 -3.02
C GLY A 339 -14.28 -1.90 -3.13
N ILE A 340 -14.36 -2.52 -4.31
CA ILE A 340 -13.55 -3.70 -4.66
C ILE A 340 -12.46 -3.26 -5.64
N LEU A 341 -11.20 -3.40 -5.26
CA LEU A 341 -10.04 -3.17 -6.12
C LEU A 341 -9.32 -4.50 -6.39
N LYS A 342 -9.10 -4.82 -7.67
CA LYS A 342 -8.26 -5.95 -8.07
C LYS A 342 -7.15 -5.51 -9.01
N VAL A 343 -5.93 -5.96 -8.75
CA VAL A 343 -4.70 -5.52 -9.41
C VAL A 343 -3.93 -6.74 -9.93
N GLU A 344 -3.88 -6.93 -11.24
CA GLU A 344 -3.26 -8.08 -11.91
C GLU A 344 -2.07 -7.61 -12.78
N LYS A 345 -0.87 -8.17 -12.54
CA LYS A 345 0.39 -7.88 -13.28
C LYS A 345 0.61 -6.37 -13.53
N THR A 346 0.33 -5.56 -12.52
CA THR A 346 0.17 -4.10 -12.65
C THR A 346 1.15 -3.38 -11.74
N HIS A 347 1.61 -2.23 -12.22
CA HIS A 347 2.59 -1.37 -11.58
C HIS A 347 1.90 -0.19 -10.89
N VAL A 348 2.12 0.00 -9.59
CA VAL A 348 1.67 1.16 -8.82
C VAL A 348 2.91 1.80 -8.20
N ASP A 349 3.62 2.62 -8.99
CA ASP A 349 5.00 3.04 -8.70
C ASP A 349 5.12 4.59 -8.64
N ASP A 350 6.07 5.14 -7.88
CA ASP A 350 6.39 6.58 -7.78
C ASP A 350 5.22 7.52 -7.35
N ASN A 351 4.12 6.99 -6.80
CA ASN A 351 2.95 7.80 -6.40
C ASN A 351 3.11 8.40 -4.99
N THR A 352 2.41 9.50 -4.71
CA THR A 352 2.59 10.28 -3.47
C THR A 352 1.27 10.67 -2.81
N ALA A 353 1.15 10.42 -1.51
CA ALA A 353 0.02 10.86 -0.67
C ALA A 353 0.54 11.78 0.45
N ALA A 354 -0.12 12.91 0.70
CA ALA A 354 0.14 13.69 1.92
C ALA A 354 -0.49 13.03 3.16
N GLY A 355 -1.53 12.22 2.96
CA GLY A 355 -2.09 11.29 3.93
C GLY A 355 -1.39 9.93 3.96
N ASN A 356 -2.20 8.87 4.00
CA ASN A 356 -1.80 7.47 4.05
C ASN A 356 -1.82 6.82 2.66
N GLY A 357 -1.15 5.68 2.47
CA GLY A 357 -1.24 4.89 1.23
C GLY A 357 -0.64 5.60 0.04
N GLY A 358 0.69 5.75 0.01
CA GLY A 358 1.39 6.45 -1.09
C GLY A 358 1.07 5.84 -2.45
N GLY A 359 1.11 4.50 -2.55
CA GLY A 359 0.60 3.76 -3.71
C GLY A 359 -0.90 3.50 -3.61
N ILE A 360 -1.33 2.75 -2.60
CA ILE A 360 -2.73 2.34 -2.39
C ILE A 360 -3.19 2.62 -0.95
N ALA A 361 -4.39 3.19 -0.78
CA ALA A 361 -5.11 3.25 0.50
C ALA A 361 -6.43 2.46 0.43
N ASN A 362 -6.71 1.65 1.44
CA ASN A 362 -7.95 0.89 1.60
C ASN A 362 -8.72 1.34 2.86
N GLY A 363 -9.80 2.09 2.63
CA GLY A 363 -10.49 2.89 3.63
C GLY A 363 -9.69 4.12 4.06
N SER A 364 -10.40 5.11 4.58
CA SER A 364 -9.81 6.35 5.10
C SER A 364 -9.10 6.12 6.44
N GLY A 365 -7.88 6.64 6.58
CA GLY A 365 -7.20 6.67 7.86
C GLY A 365 -7.84 7.68 8.82
N LEU A 366 -7.90 7.35 10.12
CA LEU A 366 -8.53 8.17 11.16
C LEU A 366 -7.81 9.52 11.35
N SER A 367 -8.13 10.51 10.52
CA SER A 367 -7.50 11.84 10.49
C SER A 367 -7.97 12.74 11.64
N ARG A 368 -7.68 12.33 12.88
CA ARG A 368 -7.61 13.17 14.07
C ARG A 368 -6.27 12.92 14.78
N GLY A 369 -5.36 13.87 14.59
CA GLY A 369 -3.92 13.69 14.79
C GLY A 369 -3.49 13.23 16.19
N HIS A 370 -2.53 12.31 16.22
CA HIS A 370 -1.95 11.72 17.44
C HIS A 370 -0.61 12.37 17.80
N GLY A 371 -0.65 13.65 18.19
CA GLY A 371 0.46 14.35 18.84
C GLY A 371 0.09 14.73 20.28
N PRO A 372 1.05 14.78 21.23
CA PRO A 372 0.81 15.30 22.57
C PRO A 372 0.47 16.80 22.47
N ALA A 373 -0.77 17.16 22.80
CA ALA A 373 -1.36 18.42 22.38
C ALA A 373 -0.71 19.68 23.00
N PRO A 374 -0.22 20.64 22.20
CA PRO A 374 -0.29 22.04 22.57
C PRO A 374 -1.76 22.51 22.51
N SER A 375 -2.09 23.58 23.22
CA SER A 375 -3.47 24.00 23.49
C SER A 375 -4.24 24.54 22.27
N ALA A 376 -5.57 24.35 22.30
CA ALA A 376 -6.61 24.95 21.44
C ALA A 376 -6.87 24.29 20.06
N ALA A 377 -7.61 23.18 20.08
CA ALA A 377 -8.27 22.64 18.89
C ALA A 377 -9.58 23.42 18.55
N PRO A 378 -9.91 23.61 17.25
CA PRO A 378 -11.21 24.15 16.84
C PRO A 378 -12.33 23.13 17.11
N LYS A 379 -13.47 23.60 17.65
CA LYS A 379 -14.60 22.74 18.04
C LYS A 379 -15.53 22.43 16.86
N GLY A 380 -15.10 21.52 15.97
CA GLY A 380 -15.99 20.82 15.04
C GLY A 380 -16.81 19.75 15.78
N ASN A 381 -18.13 19.89 15.82
CA ASN A 381 -19.04 18.96 16.50
C ASN A 381 -19.42 17.79 15.58
N ASP A 382 -18.46 16.93 15.24
CA ASP A 382 -18.68 15.81 14.35
C ASP A 382 -19.56 14.74 15.02
N LYS A 383 -20.75 14.54 14.46
CA LYS A 383 -21.69 13.50 14.90
C LYS A 383 -21.16 12.15 14.47
N LYS A 384 -20.83 11.28 15.44
CA LYS A 384 -20.65 9.82 15.33
C LYS A 384 -20.56 9.30 13.88
N GLY A 385 -19.39 9.43 13.26
CA GLY A 385 -19.08 8.65 12.06
C GLY A 385 -19.25 7.17 12.37
N LYS A 386 -19.79 6.40 11.42
CA LYS A 386 -19.60 4.95 11.45
C LYS A 386 -18.13 4.69 11.13
N HIS A 387 -17.60 3.60 11.66
CA HIS A 387 -16.35 3.02 11.18
C HIS A 387 -16.69 1.98 10.10
N HIS A 388 -15.67 1.32 9.54
CA HIS A 388 -15.79 0.21 8.57
C HIS A 388 -16.20 0.60 7.12
N ASP A 389 -15.66 1.70 6.57
CA ASP A 389 -15.78 2.02 5.12
C ASP A 389 -14.64 1.40 4.26
N ALA A 390 -13.70 0.65 4.84
CA ALA A 390 -12.62 -0.02 4.10
C ALA A 390 -13.11 -1.20 3.26
N GLY A 391 -12.60 -1.30 2.02
CA GLY A 391 -13.03 -2.26 1.02
C GLY A 391 -12.21 -3.55 0.95
N ILE A 392 -12.30 -4.22 -0.21
CA ILE A 392 -11.52 -5.41 -0.56
C ILE A 392 -10.43 -5.01 -1.56
N VAL A 393 -9.18 -5.38 -1.26
CA VAL A 393 -8.05 -5.25 -2.20
C VAL A 393 -7.45 -6.61 -2.49
N GLU A 394 -7.40 -7.00 -3.76
CA GLU A 394 -6.65 -8.17 -4.22
C GLU A 394 -5.51 -7.77 -5.18
N ILE A 395 -4.28 -8.26 -4.96
CA ILE A 395 -3.12 -7.96 -5.80
C ILE A 395 -2.42 -9.27 -6.19
N TYR A 396 -2.38 -9.57 -7.49
CA TYR A 396 -1.82 -10.82 -8.03
C TYR A 396 -0.76 -10.51 -9.10
N GLY A 397 0.49 -10.89 -8.82
CA GLY A 397 1.61 -10.74 -9.76
C GLY A 397 1.84 -11.91 -10.72
N SER A 398 1.03 -12.97 -10.70
CA SER A 398 1.09 -14.04 -11.71
C SER A 398 -0.22 -14.83 -11.83
N ASP A 399 -0.45 -15.41 -13.01
CA ASP A 399 -1.54 -16.36 -13.23
C ASP A 399 -1.14 -17.73 -12.65
N HIS A 400 -1.58 -17.99 -11.42
CA HIS A 400 -1.45 -19.28 -10.73
C HIS A 400 -0.03 -19.89 -10.72
N GLY A 401 0.99 -19.07 -10.44
CA GLY A 401 2.24 -19.52 -9.82
C GLY A 401 3.28 -20.17 -10.73
N LYS A 402 3.39 -19.73 -11.99
CA LYS A 402 4.46 -20.17 -12.92
C LYS A 402 5.45 -19.08 -13.33
N ASP A 403 5.08 -17.81 -13.15
CA ASP A 403 5.93 -16.67 -13.47
C ASP A 403 6.55 -16.04 -12.22
N GLY A 404 7.60 -15.25 -12.42
CA GLY A 404 8.14 -14.35 -11.40
C GLY A 404 7.21 -13.16 -11.13
N VAL A 405 7.68 -12.23 -10.29
CA VAL A 405 6.93 -11.01 -9.93
C VAL A 405 6.61 -10.16 -11.16
N LYS A 406 5.32 -9.95 -11.45
CA LYS A 406 4.82 -9.01 -12.49
C LYS A 406 3.97 -7.85 -11.95
N SER A 407 3.68 -7.81 -10.64
CA SER A 407 3.04 -6.65 -9.99
C SER A 407 4.02 -5.97 -9.05
N SER A 408 3.95 -4.64 -8.96
CA SER A 408 4.80 -3.85 -8.06
C SER A 408 4.03 -2.72 -7.38
N LEU A 409 4.40 -2.48 -6.12
CA LEU A 409 4.15 -1.23 -5.41
C LEU A 409 5.54 -0.66 -5.09
N SER A 410 6.09 0.20 -5.96
CA SER A 410 7.49 0.67 -5.86
C SER A 410 7.62 2.15 -5.54
N ASP A 411 8.57 2.50 -4.66
CA ASP A 411 9.08 3.87 -4.49
C ASP A 411 8.01 4.95 -4.16
N ASN A 412 6.81 4.52 -3.77
CA ASN A 412 5.70 5.39 -3.39
C ASN A 412 5.94 6.04 -2.02
N ARG A 413 5.34 7.21 -1.78
CA ARG A 413 5.54 7.98 -0.54
C ARG A 413 4.22 8.37 0.14
N ALA A 414 4.05 7.99 1.40
CA ALA A 414 3.00 8.50 2.28
C ALA A 414 3.55 9.55 3.26
N GLY A 415 2.83 10.65 3.45
CA GLY A 415 3.12 11.64 4.50
C GLY A 415 2.82 11.11 5.91
N LYS A 416 1.87 10.18 6.01
CA LYS A 416 1.54 9.42 7.22
C LYS A 416 1.96 7.95 7.05
N ASN A 417 1.01 7.02 6.96
CA ASN A 417 1.24 5.59 7.08
C ASN A 417 1.07 4.82 5.76
N GLY A 418 1.70 3.65 5.64
CA GLY A 418 1.56 2.78 4.47
C GLY A 418 2.16 3.41 3.22
N GLY A 419 3.48 3.45 3.11
CA GLY A 419 4.16 4.07 1.97
C GLY A 419 3.75 3.43 0.64
N GLY A 420 3.80 2.09 0.58
CA GLY A 420 3.26 1.31 -0.55
C GLY A 420 1.76 1.10 -0.43
N LEU A 421 1.34 0.43 0.65
CA LEU A 421 -0.07 0.11 0.93
C LEU A 421 -0.48 0.47 2.36
N PHE A 422 -1.63 1.13 2.50
CA PHE A 422 -2.34 1.36 3.75
C PHE A 422 -3.69 0.64 3.74
N SER A 423 -4.10 0.07 4.87
CA SER A 423 -5.45 -0.44 5.10
C SER A 423 -5.90 -0.19 6.54
N SER A 424 -7.15 0.24 6.71
CA SER A 424 -7.79 0.52 8.01
C SER A 424 -9.17 -0.15 8.09
N GLY A 425 -9.16 -1.47 8.35
CA GLY A 425 -10.30 -2.37 8.19
C GLY A 425 -10.20 -3.19 6.89
N GLY A 426 -11.29 -3.87 6.52
CA GLY A 426 -11.40 -4.61 5.26
C GLY A 426 -10.47 -5.82 5.15
N THR A 427 -10.27 -6.29 3.91
CA THR A 427 -9.45 -7.46 3.59
C THR A 427 -8.46 -7.12 2.48
N VAL A 428 -7.19 -7.51 2.67
CA VAL A 428 -6.09 -7.26 1.73
C VAL A 428 -5.34 -8.56 1.45
N THR A 429 -5.42 -9.04 0.22
CA THR A 429 -4.69 -10.23 -0.25
C THR A 429 -3.66 -9.81 -1.30
N VAL A 430 -2.38 -10.06 -1.04
CA VAL A 430 -1.29 -9.73 -1.98
C VAL A 430 -0.44 -10.98 -2.24
N SER A 431 -0.18 -11.28 -3.51
CA SER A 431 0.70 -12.39 -3.88
C SER A 431 1.54 -12.14 -5.13
N PHE A 432 2.69 -12.83 -5.21
CA PHE A 432 3.66 -12.74 -6.31
C PHE A 432 4.09 -11.29 -6.65
N THR A 433 4.10 -10.41 -5.65
CA THR A 433 4.22 -8.95 -5.82
C THR A 433 5.48 -8.41 -5.13
N ALA A 434 6.11 -7.38 -5.70
CA ALA A 434 7.15 -6.60 -5.03
C ALA A 434 6.53 -5.39 -4.32
N ILE A 435 6.93 -5.14 -3.08
CA ILE A 435 6.60 -3.92 -2.33
C ILE A 435 7.94 -3.34 -1.89
N THR A 436 8.50 -2.40 -2.67
CA THR A 436 9.91 -2.02 -2.54
C THR A 436 10.21 -0.54 -2.65
N GLY A 437 11.14 -0.04 -1.83
CA GLY A 437 11.58 1.37 -1.86
C GLY A 437 10.59 2.40 -1.30
N ASN A 438 9.37 1.97 -0.94
CA ASN A 438 8.33 2.87 -0.46
C ASN A 438 8.67 3.50 0.90
N THR A 439 8.17 4.72 1.13
CA THR A 439 8.48 5.52 2.33
C THR A 439 7.22 6.02 3.03
N ALA A 440 7.16 5.89 4.37
CA ALA A 440 6.11 6.42 5.22
C ALA A 440 6.68 7.44 6.22
N GLY A 441 6.06 8.62 6.33
CA GLY A 441 6.41 9.66 7.32
C GLY A 441 5.97 9.35 8.76
N GLU A 442 5.12 8.32 8.93
CA GLU A 442 4.78 7.70 10.22
C GLU A 442 5.18 6.21 10.18
N ASN A 443 4.25 5.27 9.95
CA ASN A 443 4.50 3.84 10.14
C ASN A 443 4.13 3.00 8.90
N GLY A 444 4.75 1.82 8.76
CA GLY A 444 4.44 0.90 7.65
C GLY A 444 5.03 1.39 6.34
N GLY A 445 6.35 1.36 6.20
CA GLY A 445 7.04 1.86 5.00
C GLY A 445 6.57 1.14 3.74
N GLY A 446 6.54 -0.20 3.77
CA GLY A 446 5.93 -1.02 2.72
C GLY A 446 4.42 -1.15 2.88
N VAL A 447 3.99 -1.74 4.00
CA VAL A 447 2.58 -2.05 4.29
C VAL A 447 2.20 -1.59 5.71
N TYR A 448 1.03 -0.97 5.84
CA TYR A 448 0.34 -0.72 7.11
C TYR A 448 -1.03 -1.40 7.08
N ALA A 449 -1.31 -2.26 8.08
CA ALA A 449 -2.58 -2.95 8.23
C ALA A 449 -3.12 -2.75 9.65
N GLU A 450 -4.14 -1.90 9.78
CA GLU A 450 -4.88 -1.65 11.03
C GLU A 450 -6.28 -2.24 10.96
N ASN A 451 -6.65 -3.11 11.92
CA ASN A 451 -7.95 -3.82 11.94
C ASN A 451 -8.28 -4.59 10.65
N THR A 452 -7.27 -4.90 9.83
CA THR A 452 -7.39 -5.56 8.52
C THR A 452 -7.10 -7.05 8.63
N ASP A 453 -7.80 -7.86 7.84
CA ASP A 453 -7.37 -9.23 7.52
C ASP A 453 -6.38 -9.18 6.34
N LEU A 454 -5.11 -9.44 6.61
CA LEU A 454 -3.99 -9.33 5.67
C LEU A 454 -3.41 -10.72 5.32
N ASP A 455 -3.32 -11.06 4.03
CA ASP A 455 -2.54 -12.21 3.56
C ASP A 455 -1.47 -11.78 2.55
N LEU A 456 -0.22 -12.16 2.82
CA LEU A 456 0.94 -11.96 1.95
C LEU A 456 1.53 -13.32 1.57
N ASP A 457 1.35 -13.75 0.32
CA ASP A 457 1.90 -15.02 -0.21
C ASP A 457 2.92 -14.78 -1.34
N LYS A 458 4.17 -15.22 -1.14
CA LYS A 458 5.27 -15.09 -2.11
C LYS A 458 5.55 -13.62 -2.49
N VAL A 459 5.46 -12.73 -1.51
CA VAL A 459 5.68 -11.28 -1.62
C VAL A 459 7.14 -10.93 -1.30
N TYR A 460 7.67 -9.92 -1.99
CA TYR A 460 9.00 -9.36 -1.73
C TYR A 460 8.90 -7.95 -1.16
N VAL A 461 8.90 -7.84 0.17
CA VAL A 461 8.85 -6.55 0.90
C VAL A 461 10.28 -6.11 1.20
N ALA A 462 10.85 -5.16 0.45
CA ALA A 462 12.26 -4.83 0.61
C ALA A 462 12.65 -3.36 0.42
N LYS A 463 13.65 -2.90 1.18
CA LYS A 463 14.19 -1.52 1.16
C LYS A 463 13.16 -0.41 1.45
N ASN A 464 12.02 -0.73 2.06
CA ASN A 464 11.04 0.27 2.45
C ASN A 464 11.50 0.99 3.74
N HIS A 465 11.00 2.21 3.96
CA HIS A 465 11.39 3.07 5.07
C HIS A 465 10.19 3.63 5.85
N ALA A 466 10.27 3.65 7.18
CA ALA A 466 9.31 4.32 8.06
C ALA A 466 10.02 5.28 9.02
N ASP A 467 9.55 6.53 9.09
CA ASP A 467 10.06 7.52 10.05
C ASP A 467 9.66 7.21 11.51
N GLY A 468 8.73 6.26 11.71
CA GLY A 468 8.31 5.65 12.98
C GLY A 468 8.59 4.15 13.01
N ASP A 469 7.52 3.33 13.05
CA ASP A 469 7.57 1.86 13.21
C ASP A 469 7.28 1.09 11.91
N GLY A 470 7.74 -0.17 11.84
CA GLY A 470 7.34 -1.13 10.80
C GLY A 470 7.87 -0.76 9.42
N GLY A 471 9.20 -0.82 9.22
CA GLY A 471 9.82 -0.41 7.96
C GLY A 471 9.30 -1.20 6.77
N GLY A 472 9.20 -2.52 6.90
CA GLY A 472 8.54 -3.39 5.93
C GLY A 472 7.02 -3.44 6.12
N VAL A 473 6.56 -3.95 7.27
CA VAL A 473 5.13 -4.22 7.56
C VAL A 473 4.74 -3.78 8.98
N VAL A 474 3.58 -3.13 9.13
CA VAL A 474 2.87 -2.97 10.41
C VAL A 474 1.61 -3.82 10.41
N VAL A 475 1.37 -4.55 11.50
CA VAL A 475 0.09 -5.20 11.83
C VAL A 475 -0.35 -4.72 13.23
N THR A 476 -1.55 -4.17 13.33
CA THR A 476 -2.08 -3.55 14.57
C THR A 476 -3.60 -3.55 14.58
N GLY A 477 -4.22 -3.45 15.74
CA GLY A 477 -5.67 -3.30 15.82
C GLY A 477 -6.16 -2.77 17.16
N GLY A 478 -7.48 -2.78 17.33
CA GLY A 478 -8.14 -2.58 18.61
C GLY A 478 -8.29 -1.12 19.06
N LYS A 479 -8.09 -0.92 20.36
CA LYS A 479 -8.88 0.02 21.16
C LYS A 479 -8.44 1.48 21.06
N HIS A 480 -9.07 2.24 20.16
CA HIS A 480 -8.98 3.70 20.16
C HIS A 480 -9.54 4.33 21.46
N TRP A 481 -8.94 5.41 21.94
CA TRP A 481 -9.14 5.93 23.31
C TRP A 481 -10.53 6.58 23.50
N GLY A 482 -11.52 5.78 23.93
CA GLY A 482 -12.82 6.26 24.41
C GLY A 482 -14.07 5.64 23.77
N TYR A 483 -13.92 4.72 22.81
CA TYR A 483 -15.05 4.16 22.06
C TYR A 483 -15.47 2.75 22.57
N PRO A 484 -16.78 2.42 22.61
CA PRO A 484 -17.26 1.19 23.22
C PRO A 484 -17.43 -0.01 22.25
N SER A 485 -16.77 -1.11 22.62
CA SER A 485 -17.30 -2.49 22.57
C SER A 485 -17.60 -3.18 21.22
N ASN A 486 -16.72 -3.06 20.23
CA ASN A 486 -16.41 -4.19 19.33
C ASN A 486 -14.88 -4.38 19.28
N LYS A 487 -14.42 -5.62 19.51
CA LYS A 487 -13.01 -5.99 19.51
C LYS A 487 -12.58 -6.31 18.08
N GLU A 488 -12.11 -5.30 17.35
CA GLU A 488 -11.41 -5.55 16.10
C GLU A 488 -9.97 -5.98 16.43
N HIS A 489 -9.62 -7.20 16.00
CA HIS A 489 -8.28 -7.75 16.09
C HIS A 489 -7.74 -7.82 14.67
N ALA A 490 -6.57 -7.24 14.38
CA ALA A 490 -5.95 -7.49 13.08
C ALA A 490 -5.42 -8.93 13.02
N SER A 491 -5.72 -9.61 11.91
CA SER A 491 -5.18 -10.93 11.61
C SER A 491 -4.27 -10.82 10.38
N ALA A 492 -3.08 -11.39 10.47
CA ALA A 492 -2.11 -11.33 9.38
C ALA A 492 -1.46 -12.69 9.15
N THR A 493 -1.37 -13.09 7.89
CA THR A 493 -0.55 -14.21 7.43
C THR A 493 0.52 -13.69 6.48
N ILE A 494 1.76 -14.09 6.71
CA ILE A 494 2.90 -13.80 5.83
C ILE A 494 3.57 -15.12 5.48
N SER A 495 3.76 -15.38 4.19
CA SER A 495 3.99 -16.73 3.73
C SER A 495 4.83 -16.86 2.46
N ASP A 496 5.73 -17.84 2.44
CA ASP A 496 6.67 -18.11 1.33
C ASP A 496 7.43 -16.83 0.85
N SER A 497 7.55 -15.84 1.73
CA SER A 497 7.84 -14.44 1.41
C SER A 497 9.24 -14.02 1.88
N LYS A 498 9.64 -12.80 1.55
CA LYS A 498 10.88 -12.21 2.06
C LYS A 498 10.66 -10.76 2.48
N ILE A 499 11.09 -10.43 3.70
CA ILE A 499 11.06 -9.09 4.29
C ILE A 499 12.52 -8.68 4.52
N VAL A 500 13.06 -7.90 3.58
CA VAL A 500 14.51 -7.78 3.38
C VAL A 500 15.02 -6.33 3.31
N ASP A 501 16.05 -6.02 4.09
CA ASP A 501 16.77 -4.74 4.06
C ASP A 501 15.86 -3.49 4.27
N ASN A 502 14.70 -3.64 4.94
CA ASN A 502 13.80 -2.54 5.29
C ASN A 502 14.28 -1.78 6.54
N THR A 503 13.81 -0.54 6.74
CA THR A 503 14.30 0.33 7.81
C THR A 503 13.18 1.09 8.53
N ALA A 504 13.29 1.22 9.85
CA ALA A 504 12.39 2.03 10.68
C ALA A 504 13.20 2.88 11.65
N ASN A 505 12.86 4.16 11.88
CA ASN A 505 13.61 4.96 12.86
C ASN A 505 13.36 4.55 14.31
N ARG A 506 12.25 3.82 14.58
CA ARG A 506 11.83 3.44 15.94
C ARG A 506 11.78 1.92 16.13
N PHE A 507 10.65 1.24 15.89
CA PHE A 507 10.53 -0.20 16.18
C PHE A 507 10.17 -1.05 14.96
N GLY A 508 10.70 -2.28 14.89
CA GLY A 508 10.25 -3.25 13.88
C GLY A 508 10.74 -2.92 12.47
N GLY A 509 12.06 -2.97 12.24
CA GLY A 509 12.65 -2.57 10.95
C GLY A 509 12.10 -3.38 9.78
N GLY A 510 11.94 -4.69 9.98
CA GLY A 510 11.19 -5.57 9.07
C GLY A 510 9.70 -5.55 9.38
N ILE A 511 9.32 -5.87 10.62
CA ILE A 511 7.93 -6.05 11.04
C ILE A 511 7.67 -5.39 12.40
N TYR A 512 6.58 -4.63 12.50
CA TYR A 512 5.93 -4.27 13.76
C TYR A 512 4.60 -5.03 13.90
N ASN A 513 4.36 -5.64 15.06
CA ASN A 513 3.12 -6.36 15.37
C ASN A 513 2.60 -5.94 16.75
N GLY A 514 1.42 -5.30 16.83
CA GLY A 514 0.67 -5.09 18.07
C GLY A 514 0.32 -3.65 18.44
N GLU A 515 0.17 -3.36 19.74
CA GLU A 515 -0.39 -2.08 20.22
C GLU A 515 0.45 -0.87 19.79
N TRP A 516 -0.21 0.23 19.43
CA TRP A 516 0.42 1.53 19.20
C TRP A 516 1.16 2.11 20.41
N LEU A 517 0.69 1.81 21.62
CA LEU A 517 1.25 2.36 22.85
C LEU A 517 2.42 1.49 23.33
N VAL A 518 3.63 1.83 22.88
CA VAL A 518 4.85 1.19 23.38
C VAL A 518 5.20 1.72 24.77
N LYS A 519 5.25 0.81 25.75
CA LYS A 519 5.85 1.02 27.07
C LYS A 519 6.86 -0.10 27.32
N ILE A 520 8.08 0.25 27.69
CA ILE A 520 9.16 -0.71 27.94
C ILE A 520 9.53 -0.60 29.43
N GLU A 521 8.89 -1.42 30.27
CA GLU A 521 9.04 -1.42 31.74
C GLU A 521 10.09 -2.45 32.20
N ASP A 522 10.93 -2.13 33.19
CA ASP A 522 12.13 -2.91 33.52
C ASP A 522 11.89 -4.25 34.25
N GLY A 523 12.68 -5.26 33.85
CA GLY A 523 12.66 -6.62 34.40
C GLY A 523 12.08 -7.68 33.45
N PHE A 524 12.31 -8.95 33.78
CA PHE A 524 11.48 -10.07 33.33
C PHE A 524 10.29 -10.14 34.29
N VAL A 525 9.13 -9.64 33.87
CA VAL A 525 7.92 -9.66 34.69
C VAL A 525 6.96 -10.72 34.13
N PRO A 526 6.87 -11.92 34.74
CA PRO A 526 5.83 -12.88 34.42
C PRO A 526 4.51 -12.39 35.03
N ARG A 527 3.90 -11.38 34.40
CA ARG A 527 2.52 -10.96 34.70
C ARG A 527 1.57 -12.09 34.32
N GLU A 528 0.51 -12.29 35.10
CA GLU A 528 -0.70 -12.92 34.58
C GLU A 528 -1.21 -11.99 33.48
N ARG A 529 -1.06 -12.41 32.22
CA ARG A 529 -1.26 -11.52 31.06
C ARG A 529 -2.71 -11.56 30.62
N ASP A 530 -3.31 -10.39 30.44
CA ASP A 530 -4.59 -10.25 29.76
C ASP A 530 -4.57 -11.01 28.42
N GLU A 531 -5.66 -11.72 28.09
CA GLU A 531 -5.76 -12.49 26.85
C GLU A 531 -5.99 -11.61 25.60
N ASP A 532 -6.22 -10.32 25.80
CA ASP A 532 -6.60 -9.33 24.80
C ASP A 532 -5.42 -8.85 23.94
N HIS A 533 -4.88 -9.75 23.11
CA HIS A 533 -3.94 -9.43 22.05
C HIS A 533 -4.63 -8.65 20.91
N ASN A 534 -4.22 -7.41 20.64
CA ASN A 534 -4.85 -6.56 19.62
C ASN A 534 -4.52 -6.98 18.16
N ALA A 535 -3.43 -7.71 17.96
CA ALA A 535 -3.01 -8.26 16.67
C ALA A 535 -2.52 -9.72 16.80
N THR A 536 -2.75 -10.51 15.75
CA THR A 536 -2.21 -11.87 15.62
C THR A 536 -1.56 -12.04 14.24
N LEU A 537 -0.25 -12.33 14.25
CA LEU A 537 0.55 -12.53 13.05
C LEU A 537 1.05 -13.99 12.96
N THR A 538 0.81 -14.65 11.83
CA THR A 538 1.39 -15.95 11.49
C THR A 538 2.39 -15.79 10.37
N ILE A 539 3.62 -16.26 10.56
CA ILE A 539 4.65 -16.27 9.53
C ILE A 539 5.04 -17.72 9.21
N ARG A 540 4.94 -18.12 7.93
CA ARG A 540 5.33 -19.45 7.43
C ARG A 540 6.34 -19.37 6.30
N ASP A 541 7.32 -20.28 6.28
CA ASP A 541 8.25 -20.50 5.14
C ASP A 541 8.95 -19.20 4.63
N THR A 542 9.19 -18.22 5.52
CA THR A 542 9.54 -16.83 5.16
C THR A 542 10.92 -16.41 5.69
N LEU A 543 11.57 -15.46 5.02
CA LEU A 543 12.86 -14.89 5.39
C LEU A 543 12.73 -13.41 5.83
N VAL A 544 13.08 -13.10 7.09
CA VAL A 544 13.18 -11.74 7.62
C VAL A 544 14.66 -11.40 7.81
N LYS A 545 15.25 -10.57 6.94
CA LYS A 545 16.71 -10.42 6.85
C LYS A 545 17.20 -9.00 6.57
N GLY A 546 18.29 -8.57 7.23
CA GLY A 546 18.97 -7.32 6.90
C GLY A 546 18.24 -6.05 7.35
N ASN A 547 17.07 -6.20 7.97
CA ASN A 547 16.24 -5.06 8.35
C ASN A 547 16.82 -4.35 9.58
N THR A 548 16.64 -3.03 9.67
CA THR A 548 17.27 -2.19 10.72
C THR A 548 16.25 -1.31 11.40
N ALA A 549 16.31 -1.20 12.74
CA ALA A 549 15.55 -0.20 13.50
C ALA A 549 16.33 0.34 14.70
N LEU A 550 15.78 1.29 15.46
CA LEU A 550 16.30 1.58 16.80
C LEU A 550 16.22 0.31 17.66
N ASN A 551 15.09 -0.40 17.66
CA ASN A 551 15.00 -1.71 18.34
C ASN A 551 14.01 -2.69 17.68
N GLY A 552 14.22 -4.00 17.86
CA GLY A 552 13.48 -5.04 17.14
C GLY A 552 13.75 -4.98 15.64
N GLY A 553 15.02 -5.02 15.24
CA GLY A 553 15.45 -4.76 13.85
C GLY A 553 14.72 -5.61 12.80
N GLY A 554 14.54 -6.91 13.07
CA GLY A 554 13.75 -7.81 12.25
C GLY A 554 12.26 -7.74 12.59
N ILE A 555 11.93 -8.00 13.87
CA ILE A 555 10.56 -8.04 14.37
C ILE A 555 10.47 -7.36 15.74
N PHE A 556 9.48 -6.48 15.91
CA PHE A 556 9.04 -5.97 17.21
C PHE A 556 7.59 -6.39 17.47
N ASN A 557 7.33 -7.06 18.59
CA ASN A 557 6.02 -7.61 18.96
C ASN A 557 5.54 -6.99 20.28
N ASN A 558 4.55 -6.09 20.24
CA ASN A 558 4.07 -5.33 21.40
C ASN A 558 2.68 -5.78 21.84
N LYS A 559 2.59 -6.55 22.94
CA LYS A 559 1.35 -7.14 23.48
C LYS A 559 0.52 -7.96 22.49
N ALA A 560 1.07 -8.30 21.33
CA ALA A 560 0.43 -9.10 20.30
C ALA A 560 0.91 -10.56 20.32
N LYS A 561 0.27 -11.38 19.51
CA LYS A 561 0.66 -12.77 19.28
C LYS A 561 1.39 -12.88 17.94
N ILE A 562 2.53 -13.56 17.93
CA ILE A 562 3.22 -13.98 16.70
C ILE A 562 3.54 -15.47 16.74
N THR A 563 3.32 -16.17 15.61
CA THR A 563 3.68 -17.59 15.43
C THR A 563 4.59 -17.73 14.21
N LEU A 564 5.76 -18.33 14.39
CA LEU A 564 6.79 -18.53 13.38
C LEU A 564 6.90 -20.02 13.03
N THR A 565 6.78 -20.35 11.74
CA THR A 565 6.87 -21.72 11.21
C THR A 565 7.91 -21.76 10.08
N LYS A 566 8.95 -22.61 10.18
CA LYS A 566 10.12 -22.68 9.28
C LYS A 566 10.75 -21.32 8.91
N THR A 567 10.57 -20.30 9.75
CA THR A 567 10.82 -18.90 9.42
C THR A 567 12.21 -18.47 9.90
N HIS A 568 12.92 -17.74 9.06
CA HIS A 568 14.34 -17.39 9.27
C HIS A 568 14.49 -15.89 9.54
N VAL A 569 14.83 -15.51 10.78
CA VAL A 569 15.06 -14.12 11.21
C VAL A 569 16.56 -13.91 11.40
N THR A 570 17.24 -13.34 10.40
CA THR A 570 18.72 -13.31 10.38
C THR A 570 19.36 -12.00 9.91
N LYS A 571 20.51 -11.62 10.47
CA LYS A 571 21.27 -10.42 10.06
C LYS A 571 20.50 -9.10 10.14
N ASN A 572 19.50 -9.03 11.02
CA ASN A 572 18.78 -7.79 11.32
C ASN A 572 19.47 -7.04 12.47
N THR A 573 19.30 -5.72 12.52
CA THR A 573 20.11 -4.81 13.35
C THR A 573 19.23 -3.88 14.20
N ALA A 574 19.54 -3.76 15.48
CA ALA A 574 19.02 -2.70 16.34
C ALA A 574 20.13 -1.67 16.63
N THR A 575 19.85 -0.39 16.39
CA THR A 575 20.83 0.70 16.55
C THR A 575 20.83 1.32 17.94
N ASP A 576 19.92 0.91 18.84
CA ASP A 576 19.98 1.25 20.26
C ASP A 576 21.28 0.68 20.86
N SER A 577 22.14 1.58 21.34
CA SER A 577 23.41 1.22 21.98
C SER A 577 23.28 1.07 23.51
N SER A 578 22.06 1.14 24.05
CA SER A 578 21.79 0.90 25.47
C SER A 578 22.15 -0.53 25.85
N LYS A 579 22.95 -0.71 26.90
CA LYS A 579 23.40 -2.03 27.39
C LYS A 579 22.35 -2.72 28.26
N LEU A 580 21.07 -2.52 27.93
CA LEU A 580 19.94 -3.10 28.64
C LEU A 580 19.61 -4.47 28.04
N HIS A 581 18.99 -5.35 28.82
CA HIS A 581 18.51 -6.68 28.37
C HIS A 581 17.26 -6.58 27.44
N ARG A 582 17.17 -5.49 26.67
CA ARG A 582 16.03 -5.05 25.86
C ARG A 582 16.37 -4.84 24.39
N VAL A 583 17.64 -4.82 24.00
CA VAL A 583 18.02 -4.57 22.60
C VAL A 583 18.13 -5.89 21.84
N ALA A 584 17.34 -6.03 20.77
CA ALA A 584 17.41 -7.18 19.86
C ALA A 584 17.38 -6.73 18.40
N GLY A 585 18.38 -7.17 17.65
CA GLY A 585 18.36 -7.08 16.19
C GLY A 585 17.33 -8.02 15.60
N GLY A 586 17.15 -9.22 16.16
CA GLY A 586 16.20 -10.21 15.66
C GLY A 586 14.76 -9.94 16.08
N VAL A 587 14.32 -10.52 17.21
CA VAL A 587 12.95 -10.44 17.70
C VAL A 587 12.89 -9.84 19.11
N LEU A 588 12.22 -8.70 19.26
CA LEU A 588 11.89 -8.13 20.57
C LEU A 588 10.43 -8.41 20.90
N ASN A 589 10.16 -9.11 22.01
CA ASN A 589 8.80 -9.36 22.49
C ASN A 589 8.47 -8.52 23.74
N ASN A 590 7.80 -7.39 23.54
CA ASN A 590 7.36 -6.51 24.62
C ASN A 590 5.95 -6.93 25.10
N GLU A 591 5.87 -7.63 26.23
CA GLU A 591 4.64 -8.14 26.88
C GLU A 591 3.76 -9.13 26.07
N GLY A 592 3.97 -9.28 24.76
CA GLY A 592 3.21 -10.20 23.89
C GLY A 592 3.64 -11.67 23.99
N ARG A 593 3.19 -12.50 23.03
CA ARG A 593 3.52 -13.93 22.92
C ARG A 593 4.21 -14.23 21.60
N VAL A 594 5.35 -14.92 21.65
CA VAL A 594 6.03 -15.49 20.48
C VAL A 594 5.93 -17.01 20.58
N LYS A 595 5.61 -17.69 19.47
CA LYS A 595 5.79 -19.13 19.31
C LYS A 595 6.73 -19.41 18.13
N LEU A 596 7.67 -20.32 18.33
CA LEU A 596 8.61 -20.85 17.33
C LEU A 596 8.24 -22.32 17.01
N ASP A 597 8.65 -22.82 15.85
CA ASP A 597 8.71 -24.26 15.55
C ASP A 597 10.16 -24.74 15.41
N ASP A 598 10.36 -26.05 15.47
CA ASP A 598 11.65 -26.79 15.40
C ASP A 598 12.51 -26.47 14.16
N LYS A 599 11.94 -25.74 13.19
CA LYS A 599 12.51 -25.45 11.85
C LYS A 599 12.70 -23.96 11.61
N SER A 600 12.25 -23.10 12.53
CA SER A 600 12.47 -21.67 12.49
C SER A 600 13.82 -21.32 13.15
N LEU A 601 14.47 -20.25 12.69
CA LEU A 601 15.82 -19.90 13.12
C LEU A 601 15.96 -18.38 13.31
N ILE A 602 16.29 -17.97 14.53
CA ILE A 602 16.61 -16.57 14.85
C ILE A 602 18.11 -16.50 15.12
N SER A 603 18.93 -16.07 14.14
CA SER A 603 20.39 -16.15 14.24
C SER A 603 21.16 -15.02 13.55
N ASN A 604 22.37 -14.73 14.05
CA ASN A 604 23.28 -13.73 13.47
C ASN A 604 22.68 -12.31 13.42
N ASN A 605 21.84 -11.92 14.39
CA ASN A 605 21.29 -10.57 14.50
C ASN A 605 22.06 -9.74 15.54
N ASP A 606 22.14 -8.42 15.35
CA ASP A 606 22.98 -7.51 16.13
C ASP A 606 22.14 -6.49 16.92
N PRO A 607 22.37 -6.26 18.23
CA PRO A 607 23.38 -6.90 19.09
C PRO A 607 22.97 -8.29 19.62
N THR A 608 21.69 -8.66 19.50
CA THR A 608 21.17 -9.96 19.96
C THR A 608 20.10 -10.55 19.03
N ASN A 609 19.92 -11.87 19.11
CA ASN A 609 18.83 -12.59 18.44
C ASN A 609 17.46 -12.26 19.04
N CYS A 610 17.33 -12.26 20.37
CA CYS A 610 16.07 -11.96 21.05
C CYS A 610 16.26 -11.19 22.36
N ALA A 611 15.23 -10.43 22.74
CA ALA A 611 15.12 -9.74 24.02
C ALA A 611 13.70 -9.87 24.62
N ASN A 612 13.61 -9.69 25.95
CA ASN A 612 12.42 -9.95 26.75
C ASN A 612 11.90 -11.40 26.60
N THR A 613 10.58 -11.64 26.66
CA THR A 613 10.01 -13.00 26.86
C THR A 613 9.84 -13.76 25.55
N VAL A 614 10.95 -14.10 24.90
CA VAL A 614 10.97 -15.05 23.77
C VAL A 614 11.48 -16.39 24.26
N GLU A 615 10.57 -17.33 24.45
CA GLU A 615 10.90 -18.73 24.76
C GLU A 615 11.60 -19.38 23.55
N ASP A 616 12.44 -20.38 23.82
CA ASP A 616 13.22 -21.18 22.85
C ASP A 616 14.22 -20.43 21.92
N CYS A 617 14.36 -19.10 21.99
CA CYS A 617 15.32 -18.34 21.16
C CYS A 617 16.80 -18.47 21.59
N PHE A 618 17.11 -19.28 22.60
CA PHE A 618 18.47 -19.49 23.13
C PHE A 618 18.92 -20.97 23.15
N ASN A 619 18.17 -21.85 22.47
CA ASN A 619 18.48 -23.28 22.32
C ASN A 619 19.26 -23.56 21.02
#